data_AF-A0AAV5KLA9-F1
#
_entry.id   AF-A0AAV5KLA9-F1
#
_cell.length_a   1.000
_cell.length_b   1.000
_cell.length_c   1.000
_cell.angle_alpha   90.00
_cell.angle_beta   90.00
_cell.angle_gamma   90.00
#
_symmetry.space_group_name_H-M   'P 1'
#
loop_
_entity.id
_entity.type
_entity.pdbx_description
1 polymer ?
#
loop_
_entity_poly.entity_id
_entity_poly.type
_entity_poly.pdbx_seq_one_letter_code
_entity_poly.pdbx_strand_id
1 'polypeptide(L)'
;MASDSSSRYSSTRRLRAFKRWMKSQGIEWSDALEFIDSPENGISVRASYDLKEGDVVAKIPKRACLTIKTSGAREIIDSAGLDGSLGLSVALMYEKSLGEESPWAGYLQLLPHQECVPLVWTVGEVDSLLIGTELHKFLVHDLQTM
;
A
#
# COMPACT_ATOMS: atom_id res chain seq x y z
N MET A 1 1.75 20.08 -33.12
CA MET A 1 0.45 20.56 -32.61
C MET A 1 -0.47 19.37 -32.48
N ALA A 2 -1.10 19.24 -31.31
CA ALA A 2 -2.16 18.31 -30.93
C ALA A 2 -1.86 16.80 -30.99
N SER A 3 -1.62 16.22 -29.81
CA SER A 3 -2.40 15.06 -29.37
C SER A 3 -2.84 15.30 -27.93
N ASP A 4 -3.92 16.07 -27.83
CA ASP A 4 -4.79 16.13 -26.66
C ASP A 4 -5.25 14.71 -26.32
N SER A 5 -4.61 14.10 -25.32
CA SER A 5 -5.06 12.86 -24.70
C SER A 5 -5.67 13.23 -23.36
N SER A 6 -6.78 13.97 -23.43
CA SER A 6 -7.76 14.07 -22.36
C SER A 6 -8.36 12.69 -22.09
N SER A 7 -7.60 11.82 -21.44
CA SER A 7 -8.12 10.62 -20.81
C SER A 7 -8.97 11.11 -19.64
N ARG A 8 -10.29 11.14 -19.85
CA ARG A 8 -11.25 11.25 -18.75
C ARG A 8 -11.01 10.04 -17.85
N TYR A 9 -10.24 10.21 -16.80
CA TYR A 9 -10.05 9.22 -15.74
C TYR A 9 -11.39 9.01 -15.03
N SER A 10 -12.26 8.19 -15.63
CA SER A 10 -13.46 7.69 -14.97
C SER A 10 -13.01 6.98 -13.69
N SER A 11 -13.42 7.51 -12.54
CA SER A 11 -13.08 6.93 -11.24
C SER A 11 -13.42 5.44 -11.25
N THR A 12 -12.40 4.60 -11.20
CA THR A 12 -12.53 3.14 -11.30
C THR A 12 -13.42 2.60 -10.17
N ARG A 13 -13.96 1.38 -10.35
CA ARG A 13 -14.80 0.76 -9.31
C ARG A 13 -14.06 0.66 -7.98
N ARG A 14 -12.78 0.27 -7.99
CA ARG A 14 -11.94 0.16 -6.79
C ARG A 14 -11.70 1.51 -6.13
N LEU A 15 -11.43 2.56 -6.90
CA LEU A 15 -11.22 3.91 -6.35
C LEU A 15 -12.51 4.49 -5.73
N ARG A 16 -13.67 4.24 -6.33
CA ARG A 16 -14.96 4.62 -5.73
C ARG A 16 -15.22 3.90 -4.41
N ALA A 17 -14.92 2.60 -4.36
CA ALA A 17 -15.03 1.82 -3.13
C ALA A 17 -14.08 2.34 -2.04
N PHE A 18 -12.82 2.62 -2.40
CA PHE A 18 -11.85 3.21 -1.48
C PHE A 18 -12.29 4.58 -0.95
N LYS A 19 -12.75 5.49 -1.81
CA LYS A 19 -13.26 6.81 -1.37
C LYS A 19 -14.46 6.68 -0.40
N ARG A 20 -15.36 5.72 -0.63
CA ARG A 20 -16.46 5.45 0.33
C ARG A 20 -15.94 4.91 1.66
N TRP A 21 -14.98 4.00 1.62
CA TRP A 21 -14.33 3.47 2.81
C TRP A 21 -13.58 4.57 3.59
N MET A 22 -12.86 5.46 2.91
CA MET A 22 -12.19 6.59 3.57
C MET A 22 -13.20 7.45 4.33
N LYS A 23 -14.35 7.78 3.70
CA LYS A 23 -15.42 8.52 4.37
C LYS A 23 -15.98 7.79 5.58
N SER A 24 -16.21 6.47 5.51
CA SER A 24 -16.73 5.70 6.65
C SER A 24 -15.74 5.60 7.81
N GLN A 25 -14.43 5.67 7.54
CA GLN A 25 -13.39 5.72 8.57
C GLN A 25 -13.17 7.14 9.17
N GLY A 26 -13.80 8.17 8.59
CA GLY A 26 -13.63 9.56 8.97
C GLY A 26 -12.32 10.17 8.46
N ILE A 27 -11.77 9.65 7.37
CA ILE A 27 -10.63 10.25 6.69
C ILE A 27 -11.13 11.46 5.89
N GLU A 28 -10.51 12.61 6.15
CA GLU A 28 -10.75 13.86 5.42
C GLU A 28 -9.58 14.11 4.47
N TRP A 29 -9.85 14.59 3.25
CA TRP A 29 -8.83 14.98 2.29
C TRP A 29 -9.27 16.24 1.54
N SER A 30 -8.31 17.04 1.09
CA SER A 30 -8.54 18.27 0.34
C SER A 30 -9.09 17.98 -1.04
N ASP A 31 -10.01 18.81 -1.52
CA ASP A 31 -10.51 18.77 -2.90
C ASP A 31 -9.41 19.10 -3.94
N ALA A 32 -8.27 19.62 -3.48
CA ALA A 32 -7.07 19.79 -4.29
C ALA A 32 -6.33 18.48 -4.58
N LEU A 33 -6.75 17.34 -4.02
CA LEU A 33 -6.19 16.04 -4.33
C LEU A 33 -7.04 15.27 -5.33
N GLU A 34 -6.45 14.98 -6.48
CA GLU A 34 -6.95 14.01 -7.44
C GLU A 34 -6.34 12.63 -7.16
N PHE A 35 -7.19 11.60 -7.12
CA PHE A 35 -6.74 10.22 -7.00
C PHE A 35 -6.73 9.57 -8.37
N ILE A 36 -5.60 8.95 -8.71
CA ILE A 36 -5.35 8.37 -10.01
C ILE A 36 -5.15 6.87 -9.84
N ASP A 37 -5.80 6.12 -10.70
CA ASP A 37 -5.71 4.67 -10.74
C ASP A 37 -5.02 4.25 -12.04
N SER A 38 -3.75 3.85 -11.93
CA SER A 38 -2.96 3.35 -13.05
C SER A 38 -2.78 1.83 -12.96
N PRO A 39 -2.90 1.10 -14.09
CA PRO A 39 -2.53 -0.32 -14.14
C PRO A 39 -1.07 -0.59 -13.75
N GLU A 40 -0.15 0.32 -14.12
CA GLU A 40 1.30 0.14 -13.93
C GLU A 40 1.75 0.51 -12.51
N ASN A 41 1.23 1.62 -11.98
CA ASN A 41 1.72 2.23 -10.75
C ASN A 41 0.74 2.11 -9.57
N GLY A 42 -0.39 1.42 -9.77
CA GLY A 42 -1.45 1.34 -8.76
C GLY A 42 -2.13 2.68 -8.50
N ILE A 43 -2.55 2.89 -7.24
CA ILE A 43 -3.22 4.12 -6.82
C ILE A 43 -2.18 5.17 -6.44
N SER A 44 -2.31 6.37 -7.02
CA SER A 44 -1.49 7.53 -6.70
C SER A 44 -2.37 8.77 -6.46
N VAL A 45 -1.76 9.82 -5.92
CA VAL A 45 -2.41 11.12 -5.72
C VAL A 45 -1.65 12.21 -6.48
N ARG A 46 -2.38 13.17 -7.02
CA ARG A 46 -1.85 14.34 -7.72
C ARG A 46 -2.57 15.59 -7.22
N ALA A 47 -1.86 16.71 -7.14
CA ALA A 47 -2.50 17.99 -6.90
C ALA A 47 -3.27 18.45 -8.15
N SER A 48 -4.54 18.79 -8.01
CA SER A 48 -5.36 19.40 -9.07
C SER A 48 -5.27 20.93 -9.11
N TYR A 49 -4.72 21.54 -8.05
CA TYR A 49 -4.45 22.97 -7.91
C TYR A 49 -3.12 23.18 -7.19
N ASP A 50 -2.61 24.41 -7.24
CA ASP A 50 -1.40 24.79 -6.50
C ASP A 50 -1.64 24.69 -4.99
N LEU A 51 -0.78 23.91 -4.33
CA LEU A 51 -0.72 23.79 -2.87
C LEU A 51 0.42 24.65 -2.34
N LYS A 52 0.18 25.32 -1.22
CA LYS A 52 1.19 26.11 -0.51
C LYS A 52 1.76 25.32 0.66
N GLU A 53 2.97 25.68 1.07
CA GLU A 53 3.55 25.13 2.28
C GLU A 53 2.65 25.44 3.49
N GLY A 54 2.38 24.40 4.30
CA GLY A 54 1.46 24.48 5.43
C GLY A 54 0.00 24.12 5.12
N ASP A 55 -0.38 23.93 3.85
CA ASP A 55 -1.73 23.49 3.50
C ASP A 55 -1.99 22.05 3.97
N VAL A 56 -3.10 21.85 4.66
CA VAL A 56 -3.51 20.52 5.14
C VAL A 56 -4.16 19.75 3.99
N VAL A 57 -3.46 18.75 3.48
CA VAL A 57 -3.93 17.92 2.34
C VAL A 57 -4.83 16.75 2.77
N ALA A 58 -4.63 16.21 3.97
CA ALA A 58 -5.43 15.12 4.51
C ALA A 58 -5.35 15.06 6.04
N LYS A 59 -6.39 14.50 6.66
CA LYS A 59 -6.42 14.13 8.08
C LYS A 59 -6.86 12.67 8.18
N ILE A 60 -6.00 11.85 8.76
CA ILE A 60 -6.23 10.41 8.92
C ILE A 60 -6.39 10.12 10.42
N PRO A 61 -7.59 9.71 10.88
CA PRO A 61 -7.77 9.28 12.26
C PRO A 61 -6.89 8.08 12.59
N LYS A 62 -6.24 8.07 13.77
CA LYS A 62 -5.38 6.94 14.18
C LYS A 62 -6.07 5.58 14.14
N ARG A 63 -7.39 5.54 14.39
CA ARG A 63 -8.21 4.32 14.30
C ARG A 63 -8.34 3.76 12.89
N ALA A 64 -8.19 4.59 11.86
CA ALA A 64 -8.24 4.17 10.47
C ALA A 64 -6.93 3.51 10.01
N CYS A 65 -5.83 3.72 10.75
CA CYS A 65 -4.54 3.09 10.46
C CYS A 65 -4.57 1.62 10.89
N LEU A 66 -4.13 0.73 9.99
CA LEU A 66 -3.89 -0.67 10.33
C LEU A 66 -2.58 -0.77 11.12
N THR A 67 -2.68 -1.26 12.35
CA THR A 67 -1.57 -1.48 13.28
C THR A 67 -1.84 -2.76 14.06
N ILE A 68 -0.83 -3.28 14.77
CA ILE A 68 -1.02 -4.39 15.72
C ILE A 68 -2.15 -4.08 16.71
N LYS A 69 -2.23 -2.83 17.20
CA LYS A 69 -3.20 -2.43 18.23
C LYS A 69 -4.62 -2.28 17.71
N THR A 70 -4.77 -1.95 16.43
CA THR A 70 -6.07 -1.70 15.79
C THR A 70 -6.62 -2.93 15.10
N SER A 71 -5.77 -3.86 14.65
CA SER A 71 -6.20 -5.12 14.03
C SER A 71 -6.97 -6.03 14.98
N GLY A 72 -7.89 -6.83 14.42
CA GLY A 72 -8.55 -7.91 15.15
C GLY A 72 -7.61 -9.04 15.59
N ALA A 73 -6.40 -9.13 15.03
CA ALA A 73 -5.39 -10.12 15.40
C ALA A 73 -4.61 -9.80 16.67
N ARG A 74 -4.88 -8.64 17.29
CA ARG A 74 -4.06 -8.09 18.38
C ARG A 74 -3.76 -9.11 19.47
N GLU A 75 -4.75 -9.82 19.98
CA GLU A 75 -4.57 -10.76 21.08
C GLU A 75 -3.65 -11.92 20.71
N ILE A 76 -3.74 -12.42 19.46
CA ILE A 76 -2.90 -13.50 18.95
C ILE A 76 -1.45 -13.02 18.80
N ILE A 77 -1.26 -11.81 18.26
CA ILE A 77 0.05 -11.20 18.06
C ILE A 77 0.73 -10.94 19.42
N ASP A 78 0.00 -10.33 20.36
CA ASP A 78 0.49 -10.02 21.71
C ASP A 78 0.83 -11.34 22.46
N SER A 79 0.00 -12.38 22.36
CA SER A 79 0.23 -13.68 22.99
C SER A 79 1.44 -14.42 22.41
N ALA A 80 1.69 -14.25 21.11
CA ALA A 80 2.86 -14.81 20.43
C ALA A 80 4.14 -14.00 20.68
N GLY A 81 4.06 -12.86 21.38
CA GLY A 81 5.19 -11.97 21.63
C GLY A 81 5.74 -11.32 20.36
N LEU A 82 4.92 -11.20 19.32
CA LEU A 82 5.32 -10.59 18.04
C LEU A 82 5.18 -9.08 18.11
N ASP A 83 6.22 -8.37 17.70
CA ASP A 83 6.23 -6.90 17.66
C ASP A 83 6.77 -6.35 16.33
N GLY A 84 6.87 -5.02 16.27
CA GLY A 84 7.48 -4.32 15.14
C GLY A 84 6.85 -4.67 13.78
N SER A 85 7.71 -4.85 12.77
CA SER A 85 7.31 -5.19 11.42
C SER A 85 6.73 -6.61 11.33
N LEU A 86 7.20 -7.56 12.13
CA LEU A 86 6.72 -8.94 12.11
C LEU A 86 5.27 -9.03 12.61
N GLY A 87 4.97 -8.39 13.74
CA GLY A 87 3.62 -8.30 14.25
C GLY A 87 2.68 -7.57 13.27
N LEU A 88 3.15 -6.50 12.62
CA LEU A 88 2.38 -5.81 11.60
C LEU A 88 2.10 -6.69 10.37
N SER A 89 3.07 -7.50 9.93
CA SER A 89 2.88 -8.47 8.85
C SER A 89 1.78 -9.47 9.18
N VAL A 90 1.78 -10.01 10.40
CA VAL A 90 0.71 -10.93 10.85
C VAL A 90 -0.64 -10.22 10.94
N ALA A 91 -0.70 -8.99 11.44
CA ALA A 91 -1.93 -8.19 11.44
C ALA A 91 -2.47 -8.00 10.01
N LEU A 92 -1.59 -7.65 9.07
CA LEU A 92 -1.95 -7.50 7.66
C LEU A 92 -2.46 -8.81 7.05
N MET A 93 -1.79 -9.94 7.31
CA MET A 93 -2.21 -11.27 6.85
C MET A 93 -3.59 -11.65 7.40
N TYR A 94 -3.82 -11.42 8.69
CA TYR A 94 -5.10 -11.69 9.34
C TYR A 94 -6.22 -10.87 8.70
N GLU A 95 -6.07 -9.54 8.60
CA GLU A 95 -7.08 -8.68 8.00
C GLU A 95 -7.34 -9.03 6.52
N LYS A 96 -6.29 -9.37 5.78
CA LYS A 96 -6.43 -9.82 4.38
C LYS A 96 -7.21 -11.14 4.28
N SER A 97 -7.08 -12.03 5.26
CA SER A 97 -7.81 -13.31 5.29
C SER A 97 -9.32 -13.15 5.51
N LEU A 98 -9.75 -12.06 6.16
CA LEU A 98 -11.18 -11.73 6.37
C LEU A 98 -11.88 -11.18 5.12
N GLY A 99 -11.13 -10.78 4.09
CA GLY A 99 -11.70 -10.26 2.85
C GLY A 99 -12.59 -9.03 3.09
N GLU A 100 -13.85 -9.08 2.65
CA GLU A 100 -14.81 -7.97 2.77
C GLU A 100 -15.27 -7.72 4.22
N GLU A 101 -15.09 -8.69 5.12
CA GLU A 101 -15.42 -8.53 6.54
C GLU A 101 -14.38 -7.70 7.30
N SER A 102 -13.18 -7.52 6.73
CA SER A 102 -12.17 -6.68 7.35
C SER A 102 -12.61 -5.21 7.39
N PRO A 103 -12.45 -4.52 8.53
CA PRO A 103 -12.64 -3.06 8.60
C PRO A 103 -11.74 -2.30 7.62
N TRP A 104 -10.65 -2.89 7.12
CA TRP A 104 -9.72 -2.30 6.16
C TRP A 104 -9.90 -2.81 4.73
N ALA A 105 -10.95 -3.58 4.42
CA ALA A 105 -11.17 -4.16 3.08
C ALA A 105 -11.05 -3.12 1.95
N GLY A 106 -11.60 -1.92 2.18
CA GLY A 106 -11.55 -0.82 1.22
C GLY A 106 -10.15 -0.30 0.90
N TYR A 107 -9.21 -0.41 1.84
CA TYR A 107 -7.78 -0.10 1.66
C TYR A 107 -7.01 -1.29 1.12
N LEU A 108 -7.23 -2.49 1.68
CA LEU A 108 -6.49 -3.71 1.31
C LEU A 108 -6.70 -4.12 -0.14
N GLN A 109 -7.89 -3.89 -0.72
CA GLN A 109 -8.15 -4.15 -2.15
C GLN A 109 -7.29 -3.32 -3.10
N LEU A 110 -6.66 -2.23 -2.62
CA LEU A 110 -5.80 -1.37 -3.43
C LEU A 110 -4.34 -1.79 -3.40
N LEU A 111 -3.93 -2.61 -2.42
CA LEU A 111 -2.56 -3.05 -2.32
C LEU A 111 -2.19 -3.90 -3.54
N PRO A 112 -0.96 -3.75 -4.07
CA PRO A 112 -0.49 -4.59 -5.13
C PRO A 112 -0.44 -6.06 -4.67
N HIS A 113 -0.54 -6.98 -5.62
CA HIS A 113 -0.39 -8.41 -5.31
C HIS A 113 1.02 -8.72 -4.79
N GLN A 114 2.03 -8.05 -5.37
CA GLN A 114 3.43 -8.23 -5.08
C GLN A 114 4.16 -6.89 -5.28
N GLU A 115 5.11 -6.61 -4.40
CA GLU A 115 6.05 -5.49 -4.57
C GLU A 115 7.25 -5.93 -5.41
N CYS A 116 7.79 -5.02 -6.21
CA CYS A 116 9.00 -5.29 -7.00
C CYS A 116 10.25 -5.14 -6.12
N VAL A 117 10.42 -6.06 -5.17
CA VAL A 117 11.61 -6.13 -4.31
C VAL A 117 12.56 -7.23 -4.79
N PRO A 118 13.88 -7.01 -4.80
CA PRO A 118 14.84 -8.02 -5.24
C PRO A 118 14.76 -9.37 -4.51
N LEU A 119 14.21 -9.41 -3.30
CA LEU A 119 13.98 -10.64 -2.54
C LEU A 119 13.02 -11.62 -3.23
N VAL A 120 12.14 -11.14 -4.10
CA VAL A 120 11.18 -11.98 -4.83
C VAL A 120 11.60 -12.23 -6.29
N TRP A 121 12.83 -11.87 -6.65
CA TRP A 121 13.39 -12.13 -7.98
C TRP A 121 14.01 -13.53 -8.05
N THR A 122 14.21 -14.01 -9.27
CA THR A 122 14.95 -15.25 -9.50
C THR A 122 16.44 -15.05 -9.25
N VAL A 123 17.15 -16.13 -8.90
CA VAL A 123 18.61 -16.10 -8.70
C VAL A 123 19.33 -15.54 -9.94
N GLY A 124 18.88 -15.91 -11.15
CA GLY A 124 19.46 -15.40 -12.39
C GLY A 124 19.26 -13.90 -12.61
N GLU A 125 18.12 -13.33 -12.20
CA GLU A 125 17.88 -11.89 -12.24
C GLU A 125 18.78 -11.16 -11.23
N VAL A 126 18.92 -11.69 -10.03
CA VAL A 126 19.83 -11.14 -9.01
C VAL A 126 21.28 -11.16 -9.51
N ASP A 127 21.73 -12.28 -10.08
CA ASP A 127 23.11 -12.44 -10.59
C ASP A 127 23.40 -11.58 -11.82
N SER A 128 22.40 -11.29 -12.65
CA SER A 128 22.60 -10.47 -13.85
C SER A 128 22.45 -8.97 -13.60
N LEU A 129 21.52 -8.57 -12.73
CA LEU A 129 21.15 -7.16 -12.54
C LEU A 129 21.84 -6.51 -11.34
N LEU A 130 22.21 -7.28 -10.32
CA LEU A 130 22.74 -6.73 -9.06
C LEU A 130 24.23 -7.03 -8.84
N ILE A 131 24.88 -7.75 -9.74
CA ILE A 131 26.30 -8.11 -9.61
C ILE A 131 27.17 -6.87 -9.34
N GLY A 132 28.02 -6.98 -8.31
CA GLY A 132 28.90 -5.90 -7.87
C GLY A 132 28.25 -4.90 -6.91
N THR A 133 26.96 -5.04 -6.59
CA THR A 133 26.32 -4.29 -5.49
C THR A 133 26.45 -5.03 -4.16
N GLU A 134 26.37 -4.31 -3.04
CA GLU A 134 26.29 -4.96 -1.72
C GLU A 134 25.02 -5.80 -1.58
N LEU A 135 23.93 -5.41 -2.26
CA LEU A 135 22.65 -6.12 -2.21
C LEU A 135 22.74 -7.53 -2.81
N HIS A 136 23.54 -7.72 -3.86
CA HIS A 136 23.80 -9.03 -4.46
C HIS A 136 24.42 -10.01 -3.46
N LYS A 137 25.37 -9.56 -2.64
CA LYS A 137 26.03 -10.39 -1.63
C LYS A 137 25.04 -10.93 -0.58
N PHE A 138 24.12 -10.08 -0.14
CA PHE A 138 23.09 -10.47 0.85
C PHE A 138 22.05 -11.41 0.23
N LEU A 139 21.54 -11.08 -0.95
CA LEU A 139 20.44 -11.84 -1.55
C LEU A 139 20.86 -13.20 -2.07
N VAL A 140 22.07 -13.37 -2.59
CA VAL A 140 22.57 -14.67 -3.03
C VAL A 140 22.61 -15.65 -1.86
N HIS A 141 23.09 -15.20 -0.69
CA HIS A 141 23.09 -16.02 0.52
C HIS A 141 21.65 -16.39 0.93
N ASP A 142 20.76 -15.40 1.02
CA ASP A 142 19.40 -15.63 1.52
C ASP A 142 18.58 -16.52 0.57
N LEU A 143 18.66 -16.30 -0.75
CA LEU A 143 17.97 -17.11 -1.76
C LEU A 143 18.52 -18.54 -1.89
N GLN A 144 19.78 -18.77 -1.53
CA GLN A 144 20.37 -20.12 -1.49
C GLN A 144 19.99 -20.90 -0.23
N THR A 145 19.53 -20.20 0.83
CA THR A 145 19.21 -20.81 2.13
C THR A 145 17.70 -21.01 2.34
N MET A 146 16.86 -20.47 1.45
CA MET A 146 15.40 -20.66 1.40
C MET A 146 15.00 -21.89 0.60
#